data_AF-A0A4Y2IIW4-F1
#
_entry.id   AF-A0A4Y2IIW4-F1
#
_cell.length_a   1.000
_cell.length_b   1.000
_cell.length_c   1.000
_cell.angle_alpha   90.00
_cell.angle_beta   90.00
_cell.angle_gamma   90.00
#
_symmetry.space_group_name_H-M   'P 1'
#
loop_
_entity.id
_entity.type
_entity.pdbx_description
1 polymer ?
#
loop_
_entity_poly.entity_id
_entity_poly.type
_entity_poly.pdbx_seq_one_letter_code
_entity_poly.pdbx_strand_id
1 'polypeptide(L)'
;MESVGAFRIFERSVLKRELQYIEYHGDGDSKAFLKVKDIYGEDTVTKLECIGHVQKRVGLRLRKLKKKTIGLGGKGKLTDKFIDKLQNYYGIAICSNVGSIEKMQSAVIAAFFHCCSSHQNLKHEQYPNGEDSWCRYKRALFDKKQYFEKSPGLPNSVMKVIKATYLELCDKNLLKNACMV
;
A
#
# COMPACT_ATOMS: atom_id res chain seq x y z
N MET A 1 -17.93 8.97 20.97
CA MET A 1 -17.52 8.04 22.05
C MET A 1 -16.02 7.76 21.97
N GLU A 2 -15.48 7.38 20.80
CA GLU A 2 -14.04 7.13 20.61
C GLU A 2 -13.13 8.34 20.86
N SER A 3 -13.48 9.52 20.34
CA SER A 3 -12.67 10.74 20.52
C SER A 3 -12.51 11.18 21.98
N VAL A 4 -13.59 11.05 22.76
CA VAL A 4 -13.58 11.31 24.21
C VAL A 4 -12.72 10.28 24.93
N GLY A 5 -12.78 9.01 24.51
CA GLY A 5 -11.94 7.94 25.04
C GLY A 5 -10.46 8.20 24.79
N ALA A 6 -10.08 8.48 23.54
CA ALA A 6 -8.71 8.80 23.17
C ALA A 6 -8.16 10.01 23.96
N PHE A 7 -8.93 11.09 24.03
CA PHE A 7 -8.57 12.27 24.82
C PHE A 7 -8.30 11.90 26.29
N ARG A 8 -9.22 11.18 26.94
CA ARG A 8 -9.07 10.75 28.34
C ARG A 8 -7.86 9.85 28.56
N ILE A 9 -7.49 9.02 27.58
CA ILE A 9 -6.29 8.16 27.69
C ILE A 9 -5.02 9.00 27.69
N PHE A 10 -4.90 9.95 26.77
CA PHE A 10 -3.74 10.83 26.66
C PHE A 10 -3.66 11.80 27.85
N GLU A 11 -4.77 12.42 28.25
CA GLU A 11 -4.81 13.29 29.43
C GLU A 11 -4.35 12.55 30.70
N ARG A 12 -4.80 11.30 30.88
CA ARG A 12 -4.42 10.49 32.04
C ARG A 12 -2.97 10.03 32.04
N SER A 13 -2.32 9.91 30.88
CA SER A 13 -0.91 9.46 30.86
C SER A 13 0.01 10.47 31.52
N VAL A 14 -0.25 11.76 31.32
CA VAL A 14 0.49 12.84 32.00
C VAL A 14 0.09 12.89 33.47
N LEU A 15 -1.20 12.98 33.77
CA LEU A 15 -1.67 13.17 35.15
C LEU A 15 -1.34 12.01 36.11
N LYS A 16 -1.30 10.77 35.61
CA LYS A 16 -1.13 9.58 36.47
C LYS A 16 0.21 8.90 36.34
N ARG A 17 0.95 9.14 35.26
CA ARG A 17 2.18 8.42 34.95
C ARG A 17 3.33 9.32 34.52
N GLU A 18 3.11 10.64 34.39
CA GLU A 18 4.12 11.59 33.93
C GLU A 18 4.71 11.21 32.56
N LEU A 19 3.89 10.63 31.68
CA LEU A 19 4.29 10.16 30.34
C LEU A 19 3.49 10.84 29.24
N GLN A 20 4.15 11.07 28.11
CA GLN A 20 3.55 11.58 26.87
C GLN A 20 3.59 10.51 25.78
N TYR A 21 2.46 10.31 25.11
CA TYR A 21 2.40 9.48 23.90
C TYR A 21 2.80 10.32 22.68
N ILE A 22 3.80 9.87 21.95
CA ILE A 22 4.29 10.56 20.74
C ILE A 22 3.62 10.06 19.45
N GLU A 23 3.00 8.88 19.50
CA GLU A 23 2.42 8.21 18.33
C GLU A 23 0.96 7.83 18.59
N TYR A 24 0.11 8.06 17.59
CA TYR A 24 -1.28 7.65 17.57
C TYR A 24 -1.49 6.69 16.39
N HIS A 25 -1.79 5.43 16.70
CA HIS A 25 -2.17 4.45 15.70
C HIS A 25 -3.68 4.53 15.46
N GLY A 26 -4.08 4.84 14.23
CA GLY A 26 -5.49 4.83 13.92
C GLY A 26 -5.78 4.98 12.44
N ASP A 27 -7.03 4.68 12.10
CA ASP A 27 -7.43 4.51 10.72
C ASP A 27 -7.75 5.85 10.06
N GLY A 28 -7.54 5.91 8.73
CA GLY A 28 -8.11 6.90 7.80
C GLY A 28 -8.22 8.34 8.30
N ASP A 29 -9.40 8.94 8.24
CA ASP A 29 -9.68 10.23 8.85
C ASP A 29 -10.24 9.98 10.27
N SER A 30 -9.46 10.33 11.30
CA SER A 30 -9.82 10.04 12.70
C SER A 30 -10.11 11.34 13.43
N LYS A 31 -11.40 11.58 13.70
CA LYS A 31 -11.84 12.67 14.58
C LYS A 31 -11.24 12.57 15.99
N ALA A 32 -10.84 11.36 16.40
CA ALA A 32 -10.15 11.14 17.67
C ALA A 32 -8.71 11.67 17.61
N PHE A 33 -7.99 11.47 16.51
CA PHE A 33 -6.65 12.05 16.33
C PHE A 33 -6.67 13.57 16.42
N LEU A 34 -7.64 14.23 15.77
CA LEU A 34 -7.79 15.69 15.84
C LEU A 34 -7.97 16.24 17.27
N LYS A 35 -8.44 15.41 18.21
CA LYS A 35 -8.59 15.80 19.62
C LYS A 35 -7.33 15.60 20.45
N VAL A 36 -6.38 14.79 19.97
CA VAL A 36 -5.16 14.46 20.71
C VAL A 36 -3.88 14.99 20.05
N LYS A 37 -3.95 15.45 18.79
CA LYS A 37 -2.77 15.87 18.02
C LYS A 37 -1.92 16.94 18.73
N ASP A 38 -2.59 17.84 19.45
CA ASP A 38 -1.97 18.98 20.13
C ASP A 38 -2.05 18.88 21.67
N ILE A 39 -2.37 17.70 22.22
CA ILE A 39 -2.71 17.58 23.65
C ILE A 39 -1.55 17.89 24.60
N TYR A 40 -0.31 17.76 24.12
CA TYR A 40 0.90 18.10 24.87
C TYR A 40 1.61 19.37 24.34
N GLY A 41 0.99 20.09 23.39
CA GLY A 41 1.59 21.15 22.61
C GLY A 41 1.39 20.93 21.10
N GLU A 42 1.65 21.95 20.28
CA GLU A 42 1.39 21.91 18.83
C GLU A 42 2.11 20.75 18.12
N ASP A 43 1.33 19.94 17.39
CA ASP A 43 1.77 18.79 16.59
C ASP A 43 2.69 17.80 17.35
N THR A 44 2.45 17.63 18.65
CA THR A 44 3.24 16.74 19.52
C THR A 44 2.95 15.25 19.31
N VAL A 45 1.80 14.91 18.74
CA VAL A 45 1.42 13.52 18.49
C VAL A 45 1.38 13.24 16.99
N THR A 46 2.19 12.28 16.54
CA THR A 46 2.24 11.85 15.13
C THR A 46 1.22 10.76 14.87
N LYS A 47 0.41 10.92 13.81
CA LYS A 47 -0.50 9.86 13.36
C LYS A 47 0.22 8.83 12.50
N LEU A 48 0.10 7.56 12.90
CA LEU A 48 0.52 6.42 12.11
C LEU A 48 -0.70 5.64 11.61
N GLU A 49 -0.65 5.19 10.35
CA GLU A 49 -1.65 4.31 9.74
C GLU A 49 -1.07 2.90 9.60
N CYS A 50 -1.87 1.88 9.88
CA CYS A 50 -1.41 0.51 9.65
C CYS A 50 -1.37 0.20 8.15
N ILE A 51 -0.37 -0.59 7.72
CA ILE A 51 -0.23 -0.98 6.31
C ILE A 51 -1.48 -1.70 5.79
N GLY A 52 -2.18 -2.45 6.64
CA GLY A 52 -3.47 -3.07 6.30
C GLY A 52 -4.52 -2.06 5.85
N HIS A 53 -4.57 -0.88 6.46
CA HIS A 53 -5.47 0.19 6.04
C HIS A 53 -5.02 0.85 4.74
N VAL A 54 -3.72 1.03 4.54
CA VAL A 54 -3.17 1.53 3.27
C VAL A 54 -3.50 0.55 2.13
N GLN A 55 -3.34 -0.76 2.34
CA GLN A 55 -3.74 -1.81 1.38
C GLN A 55 -5.22 -1.75 1.02
N LYS A 56 -6.11 -1.58 2.01
CA LYS A 56 -7.57 -1.46 1.79
C LYS A 56 -7.92 -0.24 0.92
N ARG A 57 -7.19 0.87 1.10
CA ARG A 57 -7.36 2.10 0.31
C ARG A 57 -7.15 1.87 -1.18
N VAL A 58 -6.13 1.09 -1.54
CA VAL A 58 -5.85 0.68 -2.94
C VAL A 58 -7.05 -0.01 -3.55
N GLY A 59 -7.57 -1.02 -2.87
CA GLY A 59 -8.73 -1.77 -3.35
C GLY A 59 -9.97 -0.93 -3.50
N LEU A 60 -10.23 -0.06 -2.52
CA LEU A 60 -11.38 0.82 -2.57
C LEU A 60 -11.31 1.78 -3.76
N ARG A 61 -10.16 2.43 -3.99
CA ARG A 61 -9.97 3.34 -5.14
C ARG A 61 -10.15 2.63 -6.47
N LEU A 62 -9.55 1.44 -6.62
CA LEU A 62 -9.66 0.67 -7.86
C LEU A 62 -11.08 0.15 -8.11
N ARG A 63 -11.81 -0.28 -7.07
CA ARG A 63 -13.22 -0.67 -7.20
C ARG A 63 -14.10 0.51 -7.55
N LYS A 64 -13.86 1.70 -6.99
CA LYS A 64 -14.56 2.94 -7.36
C LYS A 64 -14.27 3.31 -8.82
N LEU A 65 -13.01 3.24 -9.25
CA LEU A 65 -12.61 3.48 -10.64
C LEU A 65 -13.29 2.50 -11.60
N LYS A 66 -13.30 1.20 -11.26
CA LYS A 66 -14.00 0.15 -12.02
C LYS A 66 -15.49 0.45 -12.21
N LYS A 67 -16.16 0.98 -11.19
CA LYS A 67 -17.59 1.33 -11.25
C LYS A 67 -17.84 2.60 -12.07
N LYS A 68 -16.96 3.60 -11.97
CA LYS A 68 -17.10 4.89 -12.65
C LYS A 68 -16.78 4.81 -14.15
N THR A 69 -15.79 4.00 -14.53
CA THR A 69 -15.31 3.93 -15.91
C THR A 69 -15.97 2.78 -16.66
N ILE A 70 -16.83 3.11 -17.62
CA ILE A 70 -17.51 2.13 -18.49
C ILE A 70 -16.46 1.29 -19.23
N GLY A 71 -16.65 -0.03 -19.23
CA GLY A 71 -15.78 -0.95 -19.96
C GLY A 71 -14.43 -1.25 -19.32
N LEU A 72 -14.13 -0.73 -18.12
CA LEU A 72 -12.90 -1.05 -17.37
C LEU A 72 -12.95 -2.44 -16.72
N GLY A 73 -14.14 -2.88 -16.30
CA GLY A 73 -14.38 -4.20 -15.71
C GLY A 73 -14.67 -5.30 -16.73
N GLY A 74 -14.57 -6.56 -16.27
CA GLY A 74 -14.96 -7.75 -17.05
C GLY A 74 -13.87 -8.81 -17.17
N LYS A 75 -14.22 -9.97 -17.75
CA LYS A 75 -13.26 -11.05 -18.04
C LYS A 75 -12.16 -10.53 -18.97
N GLY A 76 -10.90 -10.79 -18.62
CA GLY A 76 -9.74 -10.27 -19.35
C GLY A 76 -9.42 -8.79 -19.12
N LYS A 77 -10.12 -8.11 -18.19
CA LYS A 77 -9.86 -6.72 -17.80
C LYS A 77 -9.70 -6.62 -16.27
N LEU A 78 -10.14 -5.51 -15.67
CA LEU A 78 -10.08 -5.31 -14.22
C LEU A 78 -11.17 -6.13 -13.51
N THR A 79 -10.78 -7.22 -12.87
CA THR A 79 -11.65 -8.06 -12.03
C THR A 79 -11.41 -7.79 -10.55
N ASP A 80 -12.36 -8.13 -9.67
CA ASP A 80 -12.14 -8.00 -8.22
C ASP A 80 -10.96 -8.85 -7.73
N LYS A 81 -10.81 -10.08 -8.27
CA LYS A 81 -9.64 -10.93 -8.01
C LYS A 81 -8.31 -10.26 -8.42
N PHE A 82 -8.29 -9.53 -9.54
CA PHE A 82 -7.10 -8.78 -9.94
C PHE A 82 -6.83 -7.58 -9.03
N ILE A 83 -7.89 -6.91 -8.56
CA ILE A 83 -7.78 -5.84 -7.55
C ILE A 83 -7.21 -6.41 -6.25
N ASP A 84 -7.71 -7.55 -5.77
CA ASP A 84 -7.20 -8.22 -4.56
C ASP A 84 -5.72 -8.58 -4.72
N LYS A 85 -5.31 -9.08 -5.90
CA LYS A 85 -3.90 -9.31 -6.24
C LYS A 85 -3.08 -8.02 -6.10
N LEU A 86 -3.52 -6.91 -6.71
CA LEU A 86 -2.84 -5.63 -6.60
C LEU A 86 -2.73 -5.14 -5.15
N GLN A 87 -3.78 -5.29 -4.34
CA GLN A 87 -3.76 -4.93 -2.92
C GLN A 87 -2.72 -5.73 -2.14
N ASN A 88 -2.67 -7.04 -2.35
CA ASN A 88 -1.73 -7.93 -1.66
C ASN A 88 -0.29 -7.57 -2.00
N TYR A 89 0.03 -7.45 -3.29
CA TYR A 89 1.37 -7.08 -3.75
C TYR A 89 1.78 -5.67 -3.30
N TYR A 90 0.84 -4.73 -3.27
CA TYR A 90 1.10 -3.37 -2.76
C TYR A 90 1.55 -3.41 -1.30
N GLY A 91 0.85 -4.13 -0.41
CA GLY A 91 1.29 -4.14 0.98
C GLY A 91 2.52 -4.99 1.23
N ILE A 92 2.77 -6.05 0.45
CA ILE A 92 4.08 -6.74 0.48
C ILE A 92 5.19 -5.74 0.15
N ALA A 93 5.01 -4.94 -0.91
CA ALA A 93 6.00 -3.94 -1.31
C ALA A 93 6.27 -2.90 -0.22
N ILE A 94 5.25 -2.44 0.51
CA ILE A 94 5.44 -1.52 1.64
C ILE A 94 6.08 -2.23 2.84
N CYS A 95 5.54 -3.37 3.27
CA CYS A 95 6.05 -4.11 4.43
C CYS A 95 7.52 -4.49 4.29
N SER A 96 7.96 -4.92 3.09
CA SER A 96 9.35 -5.30 2.85
C SER A 96 10.32 -4.12 2.78
N ASN A 97 9.83 -2.87 2.76
CA ASN A 97 10.64 -1.68 2.58
C ASN A 97 10.34 -0.59 3.64
N VAL A 98 9.82 -0.99 4.80
CA VAL A 98 9.57 -0.10 5.94
C VAL A 98 10.82 0.70 6.29
N GLY A 99 10.65 2.01 6.52
CA GLY A 99 11.75 2.92 6.83
C GLY A 99 12.45 3.55 5.63
N SER A 100 12.14 3.17 4.39
CA SER A 100 12.67 3.82 3.19
C SER A 100 11.58 4.14 2.17
N ILE A 101 11.16 5.41 2.14
CA ILE A 101 10.11 5.89 1.22
C ILE A 101 10.49 5.60 -0.24
N GLU A 102 11.73 5.84 -0.63
CA GLU A 102 12.20 5.61 -2.01
C GLU A 102 12.12 4.13 -2.42
N LYS A 103 12.52 3.23 -1.52
CA LYS A 103 12.41 1.79 -1.75
C LYS A 103 10.95 1.34 -1.78
N MET A 104 10.08 1.87 -0.91
CA MET A 104 8.64 1.60 -0.97
C MET A 104 8.04 2.02 -2.31
N GLN A 105 8.32 3.26 -2.77
CA GLN A 105 7.79 3.76 -4.04
C GLN A 105 8.26 2.89 -5.21
N SER A 106 9.56 2.57 -5.25
CA SER A 106 10.13 1.71 -6.28
C SER A 106 9.52 0.30 -6.27
N ALA A 107 9.37 -0.29 -5.08
CA ALA A 107 8.78 -1.62 -4.91
C ALA A 107 7.29 -1.65 -5.28
N VAL A 108 6.53 -0.60 -4.94
CA VAL A 108 5.11 -0.48 -5.31
C VAL A 108 4.95 -0.39 -6.83
N ILE A 109 5.81 0.39 -7.51
CA ILE A 109 5.84 0.47 -8.97
C ILE A 109 6.18 -0.90 -9.58
N ALA A 110 7.21 -1.58 -9.06
CA ALA A 110 7.60 -2.90 -9.52
C ALA A 110 6.47 -3.93 -9.34
N ALA A 111 5.79 -3.90 -8.19
CA ALA A 111 4.63 -4.73 -7.88
C ALA A 111 3.47 -4.54 -8.88
N PHE A 112 3.20 -3.29 -9.28
CA PHE A 112 2.19 -2.99 -10.30
C PHE A 112 2.53 -3.66 -11.64
N PHE A 113 3.74 -3.44 -12.12
CA PHE A 113 4.19 -3.99 -13.40
C PHE A 113 4.26 -5.51 -13.38
N HIS A 114 4.74 -6.09 -12.27
CA HIS A 114 4.72 -7.54 -12.05
C HIS A 114 3.31 -8.11 -12.14
N CYS A 115 2.31 -7.47 -11.52
CA CYS A 115 0.93 -7.92 -11.62
C CYS A 115 0.38 -7.83 -13.05
N CYS A 116 0.84 -6.86 -13.83
CA CYS A 116 0.45 -6.61 -15.22
C CYS A 116 1.28 -7.39 -16.26
N SER A 117 2.29 -8.17 -15.84
CA SER A 117 3.08 -9.03 -16.72
C SER A 117 2.21 -10.09 -17.39
N SER A 118 2.64 -10.48 -18.60
CA SER A 118 2.04 -11.56 -19.38
C SER A 118 3.11 -12.39 -20.06
N HIS A 119 2.75 -13.57 -20.57
CA HIS A 119 3.66 -14.42 -21.35
C HIS A 119 4.24 -13.72 -22.60
N GLN A 120 3.54 -12.72 -23.16
CA GLN A 120 3.98 -11.94 -24.32
C GLN A 120 4.80 -10.70 -23.92
N ASN A 121 4.68 -10.25 -22.68
CA ASN A 121 5.30 -9.02 -22.21
C ASN A 121 5.62 -9.15 -20.73
N LEU A 122 6.84 -9.62 -20.46
CA LEU A 122 7.38 -9.78 -19.11
C LEU A 122 7.84 -8.41 -18.58
N LYS A 123 7.31 -8.00 -17.43
CA LYS A 123 7.64 -6.71 -16.81
C LYS A 123 8.25 -6.89 -15.42
N HIS A 124 9.26 -7.76 -15.36
CA HIS A 124 9.95 -8.13 -14.12
C HIS A 124 11.28 -7.38 -13.92
N GLU A 125 11.61 -6.45 -14.82
CA GLU A 125 12.91 -5.76 -14.87
C GLU A 125 13.28 -5.03 -13.58
N GLN A 126 12.29 -4.41 -12.93
CA GLN A 126 12.49 -3.58 -11.74
C GLN A 126 12.78 -4.36 -10.45
N TYR A 127 12.73 -5.70 -10.49
CA TYR A 127 13.08 -6.51 -9.33
C TYR A 127 14.59 -6.81 -9.31
N PRO A 128 15.21 -6.85 -8.11
CA PRO A 128 16.60 -7.24 -7.99
C PRO A 128 16.79 -8.66 -8.51
N ASN A 129 17.96 -8.91 -9.10
CA ASN A 129 18.41 -10.25 -9.45
C ASN A 129 18.90 -10.97 -8.19
N GLY A 130 18.88 -12.30 -8.19
CA GLY A 130 19.40 -13.11 -7.09
C GLY A 130 18.36 -14.05 -6.47
N GLU A 131 18.86 -14.92 -5.60
CA GLU A 131 18.07 -15.91 -4.87
C GLU A 131 17.01 -15.27 -3.96
N ASP A 132 17.35 -14.14 -3.34
CA ASP A 132 16.47 -13.41 -2.41
C ASP A 132 15.39 -12.59 -3.12
N SER A 133 15.33 -12.63 -4.45
CA SER A 133 14.34 -11.87 -5.20
C SER A 133 12.93 -12.41 -4.93
N TRP A 134 12.02 -11.54 -4.50
CA TRP A 134 10.61 -11.91 -4.37
C TRP A 134 9.97 -12.29 -5.70
N CYS A 135 10.56 -11.88 -6.82
CA CYS A 135 10.09 -12.20 -8.16
C CYS A 135 10.49 -13.62 -8.56
N ARG A 136 9.51 -14.51 -8.73
CA ARG A 136 9.72 -15.90 -9.18
C ARG A 136 10.47 -15.99 -10.51
N TYR A 137 10.23 -15.05 -11.44
CA TYR A 137 10.98 -14.99 -12.70
C TYR A 137 12.46 -14.71 -12.46
N LYS A 138 12.80 -13.72 -11.62
CA LYS A 138 14.18 -13.38 -11.30
C LYS A 138 14.91 -14.51 -10.57
N ARG A 139 14.23 -15.21 -9.66
CA ARG A 139 14.79 -16.41 -9.00
C ARG A 139 15.00 -17.56 -9.98
N ALA A 140 14.04 -17.82 -10.87
CA ALA A 140 14.21 -18.85 -11.87
C ALA A 140 15.39 -18.56 -12.81
N LEU A 141 15.58 -17.29 -13.20
CA LEU A 141 16.76 -16.87 -13.95
C LEU A 141 18.07 -17.12 -13.18
N PHE A 142 18.10 -16.82 -11.88
CA PHE A 142 19.26 -17.09 -11.02
C PHE A 142 19.55 -18.59 -10.91
N ASP A 143 18.53 -19.40 -10.67
CA ASP A 143 18.59 -20.87 -10.59
C ASP A 143 18.84 -21.56 -11.95
N LYS A 144 18.90 -20.79 -13.05
CA LYS A 144 18.94 -21.30 -14.43
C LYS A 144 17.78 -22.26 -14.76
N LYS A 145 16.61 -22.03 -14.14
CA LYS A 145 15.37 -22.78 -14.38
C LYS A 145 14.47 -22.03 -15.37
N GLN A 146 13.66 -22.79 -16.11
CA GLN A 146 12.66 -22.21 -16.99
C GLN A 146 11.49 -21.62 -16.17
N TYR A 147 11.10 -20.39 -16.49
CA TYR A 147 9.91 -19.74 -15.90
C TYR A 147 8.86 -19.52 -16.98
N PHE A 148 7.62 -19.92 -16.67
CA PHE A 148 6.47 -19.71 -17.53
C PHE A 148 5.51 -18.73 -16.87
N GLU A 149 5.31 -17.58 -17.51
CA GLU A 149 4.34 -16.60 -17.04
C GLU A 149 2.92 -17.11 -17.35
N LYS A 150 2.17 -17.40 -16.29
CA LYS A 150 0.80 -17.92 -16.39
C LYS A 150 -0.24 -16.81 -16.50
N SER A 151 0.15 -15.57 -16.22
CA SER A 151 -0.75 -14.43 -16.26
C SER A 151 -1.10 -14.07 -17.72
N PRO A 152 -2.39 -13.87 -18.05
CA PRO A 152 -2.77 -13.28 -19.34
C PRO A 152 -2.44 -11.78 -19.42
N GLY A 153 -2.07 -11.16 -18.29
CA GLY A 153 -1.84 -9.72 -18.17
C GLY A 153 -3.11 -8.90 -18.26
N LEU A 154 -2.93 -7.58 -18.43
CA LEU A 154 -4.01 -6.64 -18.69
C LEU A 154 -3.83 -5.99 -20.06
N PRO A 155 -4.92 -5.70 -20.80
CA PRO A 155 -4.86 -4.88 -21.99
C PRO A 155 -4.22 -3.51 -21.69
N ASN A 156 -3.41 -3.00 -22.60
CA ASN A 156 -2.68 -1.73 -22.41
C ASN A 156 -3.61 -0.55 -22.10
N SER A 157 -4.81 -0.51 -22.69
CA SER A 157 -5.83 0.52 -22.42
C SER A 157 -6.29 0.51 -20.97
N VAL A 158 -6.53 -0.68 -20.40
CA VAL A 158 -6.93 -0.88 -19.01
C VAL A 158 -5.76 -0.57 -18.07
N MET A 159 -4.56 -1.05 -18.39
CA MET A 159 -3.35 -0.81 -17.61
C MET A 159 -3.04 0.69 -17.47
N LYS A 160 -3.17 1.47 -18.55
CA LYS A 160 -2.91 2.92 -18.54
C LYS A 160 -3.82 3.65 -17.54
N VAL A 161 -5.11 3.30 -17.51
CA VAL A 161 -6.10 3.89 -16.60
C VAL A 161 -5.81 3.52 -15.15
N ILE A 162 -5.53 2.25 -14.87
CA ILE A 162 -5.25 1.76 -13.51
C ILE A 162 -3.93 2.32 -12.99
N LYS A 163 -2.90 2.42 -13.84
CA LYS A 163 -1.56 2.89 -13.46
C LYS A 163 -1.63 4.26 -12.79
N ALA A 164 -2.39 5.20 -13.35
CA ALA A 164 -2.53 6.54 -12.78
C ALA A 164 -3.06 6.47 -11.33
N THR A 165 -4.19 5.81 -11.12
CA THR A 165 -4.81 5.67 -9.79
C THR A 165 -3.94 4.87 -8.80
N TYR A 166 -3.21 3.87 -9.28
CA TYR A 166 -2.33 3.07 -8.45
C TYR A 166 -1.09 3.87 -8.02
N LEU A 167 -0.51 4.69 -8.90
CA LEU A 167 0.68 5.50 -8.59
C LEU A 167 0.38 6.73 -7.73
N GLU A 168 -0.84 7.27 -7.75
CA GLU A 168 -1.29 8.25 -6.76
C GLU A 168 -1.21 7.73 -5.31
N LEU A 169 -1.17 6.40 -5.14
CA LEU A 169 -1.01 5.75 -3.84
C LEU A 169 0.45 5.52 -3.48
N CYS A 170 1.39 6.01 -4.29
CA CYS A 170 2.81 6.16 -3.92
C CYS A 170 3.09 7.51 -3.25
N ASP A 171 2.05 8.25 -2.83
CA ASP A 171 2.19 9.54 -2.17
C ASP A 171 3.13 9.46 -0.95
N LYS A 172 4.07 10.41 -0.86
CA LYS A 172 5.10 10.40 0.19
C LYS A 172 4.50 10.54 1.58
N ASN A 173 3.44 11.34 1.75
CA ASN A 173 2.81 11.54 3.05
C ASN A 173 2.05 10.28 3.49
N LEU A 174 1.42 9.58 2.54
CA LEU A 174 0.80 8.29 2.79
C LEU A 174 1.81 7.24 3.24
N LEU A 175 2.96 7.15 2.56
CA LEU A 175 3.98 6.14 2.86
C LEU A 175 4.78 6.45 4.13
N LYS A 176 5.04 7.73 4.41
CA LYS A 176 5.78 8.17 5.61
C LYS A 176 5.12 7.69 6.90
N ASN A 177 3.80 7.69 6.95
CA ASN A 177 3.02 7.35 8.14
C ASN A 177 2.58 5.88 8.17
N ALA A 178 3.01 5.05 7.20
CA ALA A 178 2.66 3.64 7.14
C ALA A 178 3.53 2.82 8.11
N CYS A 179 2.89 2.13 9.06
CA CYS A 179 3.57 1.31 10.07
C CYS A 179 3.09 -0.15 10.06
N MET A 180 3.97 -1.06 10.46
CA MET A 180 3.59 -2.41 10.85
C MET A 180 2.98 -2.31 12.26
N VAL A 181 1.69 -2.63 12.38
CA VAL A 181 0.98 -2.71 13.67
C VAL A 181 0.85 -4.17 14.04
#